data_AF-A0A1M5EN99-F1
#
_entry.id   AF-A0A1M5EN99-F1
#
_cell.length_a   1.000
_cell.length_b   1.000
_cell.length_c   1.000
_cell.angle_alpha   90.00
_cell.angle_beta   90.00
_cell.angle_gamma   90.00
#
_symmetry.space_group_name_H-M   'P 1'
#
loop_
_entity.id
_entity.type
_entity.pdbx_description
1 polymer ?
#
loop_
_entity_poly.entity_id
_entity_poly.type
_entity_poly.pdbx_seq_one_letter_code
_entity_poly.pdbx_strand_id
1 'polypeptide(L)'
;MKYKLEKPVHGTIGNSKYQCTIEWRNGKFVADEPTTIGGKDTGPDPFTLLLSSLASCKLITLRMYIDRKGWTIDQVAVNANLYQETKEGITTTIIDCDILFISPVSDEQKMQLLDIAKACPISKILQGELKVRVFVYREGDAKTIKYANEEVTVLWKPEFCQHSTRCWTQMPQVFKPSLRKWIDPGGASAEKLEQQIAKCPSGALVFIKNEPENKTQ
;
A
#
# COMPACT_ATOMS: atom_id res chain seq x y z
N MET A 1 -12.31 2.45 6.05
CA MET A 1 -10.87 2.35 5.66
C MET A 1 -10.58 3.34 4.53
N LYS A 2 -9.53 4.17 4.64
CA LYS A 2 -9.10 5.12 3.59
C LYS A 2 -7.62 4.90 3.25
N TYR A 3 -7.32 4.57 1.99
CA TYR A 3 -5.94 4.42 1.53
C TYR A 3 -5.29 5.78 1.28
N LYS A 4 -3.95 5.85 1.37
CA LYS A 4 -3.16 7.07 1.10
C LYS A 4 -3.09 7.40 -0.40
N LEU A 5 -3.19 6.39 -1.26
CA LEU A 5 -3.19 6.53 -2.72
C LEU A 5 -4.57 6.12 -3.27
N GLU A 6 -5.01 6.79 -4.33
CA GLU A 6 -6.25 6.46 -5.04
C GLU A 6 -6.14 5.13 -5.79
N LYS A 7 -5.01 4.93 -6.47
CA LYS A 7 -4.62 3.66 -7.11
C LYS A 7 -3.43 3.05 -6.37
N PRO A 8 -3.39 1.71 -6.20
CA PRO A 8 -2.23 1.06 -5.60
C PRO A 8 -1.00 1.25 -6.48
N VAL A 9 0.19 1.18 -5.87
CA VAL A 9 1.41 0.88 -6.61
C VAL A 9 1.27 -0.52 -7.20
N HIS A 10 1.57 -0.67 -8.49
CA HIS A 10 1.50 -1.95 -9.18
C HIS A 10 2.92 -2.42 -9.50
N GLY A 11 3.21 -3.69 -9.19
CA GLY A 11 4.51 -4.30 -9.47
C GLY A 11 4.31 -5.56 -10.30
N THR A 12 5.16 -5.75 -11.31
CA THR A 12 5.19 -6.98 -12.11
C THR A 12 6.61 -7.50 -12.22
N ILE A 13 6.73 -8.81 -12.23
CA ILE A 13 7.98 -9.51 -12.52
C ILE A 13 7.67 -10.64 -13.51
N GLY A 14 8.50 -10.75 -14.54
CA GLY A 14 8.43 -11.83 -15.52
C GLY A 14 9.47 -12.91 -15.24
N ASN A 15 9.99 -13.53 -16.30
CA ASN A 15 11.02 -14.56 -16.19
C ASN A 15 12.45 -13.99 -16.07
N SER A 16 12.63 -12.68 -16.28
CA SER A 16 13.90 -12.01 -15.99
C SER A 16 14.23 -12.16 -14.51
N LYS A 17 15.41 -12.70 -14.20
CA LYS A 17 15.86 -12.88 -12.81
C LYS A 17 15.88 -11.55 -12.07
N TYR A 18 15.13 -11.48 -10.97
CA TYR A 18 15.10 -10.44 -9.93
C TYR A 18 14.78 -9.00 -10.37
N GLN A 19 14.64 -8.76 -11.68
CA GLN A 19 14.23 -7.48 -12.24
C GLN A 19 12.70 -7.39 -12.28
N CYS A 20 12.14 -6.36 -11.64
CA CYS A 20 10.72 -6.06 -11.67
C CYS A 20 10.44 -4.64 -12.18
N THR A 21 9.23 -4.43 -12.70
CA THR A 21 8.72 -3.10 -13.08
C THR A 21 7.74 -2.63 -12.03
N ILE A 22 7.97 -1.43 -11.50
CA ILE A 22 7.10 -0.77 -10.53
C ILE A 22 6.44 0.44 -11.19
N GLU A 23 5.11 0.49 -11.12
CA GLU A 23 4.28 1.52 -11.70
C GLU A 23 3.51 2.26 -10.60
N TRP A 24 3.51 3.60 -10.66
CA TRP A 24 2.72 4.47 -9.78
C TRP A 24 2.04 5.53 -10.63
N ARG A 25 0.88 6.03 -10.19
CA ARG A 25 0.13 7.16 -10.82
C ARG A 25 0.33 7.29 -12.34
N ASN A 26 1.36 8.03 -12.76
CA ASN A 26 1.66 8.38 -14.15
C ASN A 26 3.08 7.96 -14.62
N GLY A 27 3.80 7.11 -13.88
CA GLY A 27 5.19 6.74 -14.17
C GLY A 27 5.54 5.29 -13.82
N LYS A 28 6.70 4.87 -14.28
CA LYS A 28 7.27 3.54 -13.99
C LYS A 28 8.79 3.59 -13.83
N PHE A 29 9.33 2.69 -13.01
CA PHE A 29 10.76 2.46 -12.89
C PHE A 29 11.06 0.96 -12.77
N VAL A 30 12.31 0.59 -13.02
CA VAL A 30 12.83 -0.76 -12.81
C VAL A 30 13.43 -0.84 -11.41
N ALA A 31 13.17 -1.94 -10.71
CA ALA A 31 13.88 -2.32 -9.50
C ALA A 31 14.53 -3.69 -9.74
N ASP A 32 15.78 -3.84 -9.32
CA ASP A 32 16.59 -4.98 -9.70
C ASP A 32 17.60 -5.26 -8.59
N GLU A 33 17.93 -6.53 -8.42
CA GLU A 33 18.97 -6.93 -7.49
C GLU A 33 20.36 -6.73 -8.14
N PRO A 34 21.42 -6.58 -7.33
CA PRO A 34 22.76 -6.46 -7.87
C PRO A 34 23.23 -7.76 -8.53
N THR A 35 24.27 -7.62 -9.37
CA THR A 35 24.87 -8.76 -10.09
C THR A 35 25.39 -9.85 -9.16
N THR A 36 25.77 -9.51 -7.93
CA THR A 36 26.31 -10.43 -6.91
C THR A 36 25.31 -11.50 -6.46
N ILE A 37 24.00 -11.24 -6.56
CA ILE A 37 22.96 -12.23 -6.26
C ILE A 37 22.13 -12.60 -7.49
N GLY A 38 22.65 -12.29 -8.69
CA GLY A 38 22.12 -12.77 -9.97
C GLY A 38 21.10 -11.85 -10.65
N GLY A 39 20.94 -10.61 -10.17
CA GLY A 39 20.22 -9.56 -10.91
C GLY A 39 21.12 -8.89 -11.95
N LYS A 40 20.64 -7.78 -12.55
CA LYS A 40 21.38 -7.04 -13.58
C LYS A 40 21.81 -5.65 -13.13
N ASP A 41 21.50 -5.25 -11.90
CA ASP A 41 21.84 -3.93 -11.35
C ASP A 41 21.32 -2.77 -12.24
N THR A 42 20.15 -2.97 -12.85
CA THR A 42 19.53 -1.99 -13.78
C THR A 42 18.59 -0.99 -13.10
N GLY A 43 18.45 -1.10 -11.78
CA GLY A 43 17.63 -0.25 -10.94
C GLY A 43 17.96 -0.52 -9.47
N PRO A 44 17.45 0.30 -8.55
CA PRO A 44 17.69 0.11 -7.12
C PRO A 44 17.08 -1.21 -6.62
N ASP A 45 17.78 -1.87 -5.71
CA ASP A 45 17.27 -3.02 -4.98
C ASP A 45 16.17 -2.59 -3.97
N PRO A 46 15.40 -3.54 -3.40
CA PRO A 46 14.32 -3.23 -2.46
C PRO A 46 14.73 -2.44 -1.21
N PHE A 47 15.94 -2.67 -0.65
CA PHE A 47 16.44 -1.92 0.50
C PHE A 47 16.78 -0.48 0.10
N THR A 48 17.44 -0.31 -1.04
CA THR A 48 17.73 1.00 -1.62
C THR A 48 16.43 1.79 -1.86
N LEU A 49 15.37 1.14 -2.35
CA LEU A 49 14.06 1.78 -2.52
C LEU A 49 13.41 2.21 -1.19
N LEU A 50 13.49 1.36 -0.16
CA LEU A 50 12.98 1.69 1.17
C LEU A 50 13.70 2.93 1.76
N LEU A 51 15.03 2.93 1.68
CA LEU A 51 15.86 4.05 2.15
C LEU A 51 15.63 5.31 1.31
N SER A 52 15.49 5.18 -0.01
CA SER A 52 15.19 6.29 -0.93
C SER A 52 13.85 6.95 -0.61
N SER A 53 12.83 6.16 -0.23
CA SER A 53 11.53 6.67 0.23
C SER A 53 11.68 7.53 1.49
N LEU A 54 12.49 7.10 2.46
CA LEU A 54 12.74 7.85 3.68
C LEU A 54 13.56 9.13 3.42
N ALA A 55 14.66 9.01 2.67
CA ALA A 55 15.55 10.12 2.34
C ALA A 55 14.81 11.22 1.55
N SER A 56 14.07 10.84 0.51
CA SER A 56 13.27 11.78 -0.28
C SER A 56 12.19 12.46 0.57
N CYS A 57 11.51 11.73 1.45
CA CYS A 57 10.51 12.31 2.34
C CYS A 57 11.11 13.35 3.29
N LYS A 58 12.30 13.09 3.85
CA LYS A 58 13.04 14.06 4.69
C LYS A 58 13.43 15.29 3.88
N LEU A 59 14.06 15.12 2.73
CA LEU A 59 14.49 16.22 1.86
C LEU A 59 13.31 17.13 1.46
N ILE A 60 12.19 16.55 1.04
CA ILE A 60 10.97 17.30 0.69
C ILE A 60 10.46 18.08 1.91
N THR A 61 10.38 17.44 3.07
CA THR A 61 9.88 18.08 4.31
C THR A 61 10.79 19.22 4.76
N LEU A 62 12.10 19.03 4.66
CA LEU A 62 13.11 20.06 4.98
C LEU A 62 12.97 21.24 4.02
N ARG A 63 12.91 21.00 2.71
CA ARG A 63 12.73 22.07 1.71
C ARG A 63 11.45 22.86 1.97
N MET A 64 10.32 22.19 2.17
CA MET A 64 9.06 22.85 2.53
C MET A 64 9.19 23.76 3.77
N TYR A 65 9.94 23.33 4.79
CA TYR A 65 10.14 24.12 5.99
C TYR A 65 11.06 25.32 5.77
N ILE A 66 12.17 25.12 5.04
CA ILE A 66 13.13 26.16 4.64
C ILE A 66 12.41 27.26 3.86
N ASP A 67 11.62 26.88 2.85
CA ASP A 67 10.87 27.80 2.01
C ASP A 67 9.85 28.59 2.83
N ARG A 68 9.14 27.92 3.74
CA ARG A 68 8.18 28.57 4.65
C ARG A 68 8.84 29.59 5.60
N LYS A 69 10.09 29.36 5.98
CA LYS A 69 10.86 30.27 6.85
C LYS A 69 11.58 31.38 6.07
N GLY A 70 11.59 31.32 4.75
CA GLY A 70 12.33 32.26 3.90
C GLY A 70 13.85 32.16 4.07
N TRP A 71 14.36 30.98 4.46
CA TRP A 71 15.79 30.78 4.64
C TRP A 71 16.49 30.49 3.31
N THR A 72 17.69 31.05 3.12
CA THR A 72 18.53 30.77 1.95
C THR A 72 19.46 29.61 2.30
N ILE A 73 19.02 28.39 2.00
CA ILE A 73 19.82 27.16 2.11
C ILE A 73 19.79 26.47 0.75
N ASP A 74 20.93 26.47 0.08
CA ASP A 74 21.01 26.10 -1.34
C ASP A 74 20.76 24.60 -1.52
N GLN A 75 21.54 23.78 -0.83
CA GLN A 75 21.49 22.34 -0.97
C GLN A 75 21.55 21.62 0.38
N VAL A 76 20.64 20.66 0.51
CA VAL A 76 20.55 19.73 1.63
C VAL A 76 20.65 18.32 1.05
N ALA A 77 21.44 17.47 1.68
CA ALA A 77 21.56 16.06 1.36
C ALA A 77 21.20 15.20 2.56
N VAL A 78 20.76 13.96 2.30
CA VAL A 78 20.49 12.95 3.32
C VAL A 78 21.15 11.66 2.90
N ASN A 79 22.04 11.14 3.74
CA ASN A 79 22.54 9.77 3.62
C ASN A 79 21.71 8.90 4.56
N ALA A 80 21.25 7.75 4.09
CA ALA A 80 20.49 6.82 4.92
C ALA A 80 21.02 5.40 4.73
N ASN A 81 21.11 4.66 5.82
CA ASN A 81 21.50 3.26 5.80
C ASN A 81 20.74 2.46 6.87
N LEU A 82 20.62 1.15 6.68
CA LEU A 82 19.85 0.26 7.54
C LEU A 82 20.74 -0.86 8.07
N TYR A 83 20.56 -1.21 9.33
CA TYR A 83 21.11 -2.42 9.92
C TYR A 83 20.11 -3.05 10.91
N GLN A 84 20.37 -4.28 11.31
CA GLN A 84 19.52 -5.01 12.25
C GLN A 84 20.35 -5.54 13.41
N GLU A 85 19.82 -5.42 14.62
CA GLU A 85 20.39 -6.00 15.83
C GLU A 85 19.37 -6.95 16.47
N THR A 86 19.82 -8.12 16.90
CA THR A 86 19.00 -9.07 17.66
C THR A 86 19.49 -9.13 19.11
N LYS A 87 18.61 -8.79 20.05
CA LYS A 87 18.86 -8.90 21.50
C LYS A 87 17.71 -9.66 22.14
N GLU A 88 18.04 -10.67 22.95
CA GLU A 88 17.04 -11.50 23.65
C GLU A 88 15.96 -12.11 22.73
N GLY A 89 16.34 -12.49 21.51
CA GLY A 89 15.42 -13.02 20.49
C GLY A 89 14.54 -11.98 19.79
N ILE A 90 14.62 -10.70 20.20
CA ILE A 90 13.91 -9.60 19.55
C ILE A 90 14.86 -8.96 18.52
N THR A 91 14.46 -9.00 17.25
CA THR A 91 15.19 -8.31 16.17
C THR A 91 14.65 -6.91 16.00
N THR A 92 15.53 -5.93 16.19
CA THR A 92 15.25 -4.51 15.96
C THR A 92 15.93 -4.08 14.67
N THR A 93 15.19 -3.35 13.83
CA THR A 93 15.76 -2.71 12.64
C THR A 93 16.04 -1.25 12.96
N ILE A 94 17.25 -0.79 12.65
CA ILE A 94 17.71 0.58 12.87
C ILE A 94 18.01 1.20 11.50
N ILE A 95 17.58 2.45 11.30
CA ILE A 95 17.91 3.24 10.11
C ILE A 95 18.56 4.53 10.56
N ASP A 96 19.82 4.70 10.19
CA ASP A 96 20.56 5.95 10.41
C ASP A 96 20.30 6.92 9.25
N CYS A 97 20.26 8.20 9.58
CA CYS A 97 20.01 9.27 8.63
C CYS A 97 20.87 10.49 8.95
N ASP A 98 21.88 10.74 8.13
CA ASP A 98 22.78 11.88 8.27
C ASP A 98 22.32 13.02 7.35
N ILE A 99 22.08 14.20 7.92
CA ILE A 99 21.70 15.40 7.17
C ILE A 99 22.95 16.24 6.93
N LEU A 100 23.20 16.59 5.67
CA LEU A 100 24.35 17.40 5.26
C LEU A 100 23.87 18.71 4.64
N PHE A 101 24.54 19.79 5.00
CA PHE A 101 24.34 21.13 4.44
C PHE A 101 25.59 21.54 3.68
N ILE A 102 25.43 21.87 2.39
CA ILE A 102 26.57 22.23 1.54
C ILE A 102 26.93 23.71 1.71
N SER A 103 25.93 24.55 1.97
CA SER A 103 26.13 25.96 2.35
C SER A 103 26.25 26.11 3.87
N PRO A 104 26.91 27.17 4.38
CA PRO A 104 26.89 27.50 5.81
C PRO A 104 25.45 27.67 6.33
N VAL A 105 25.14 26.99 7.43
CA VAL A 105 23.84 27.03 8.12
C VAL A 105 24.13 27.21 9.60
N SER A 106 23.40 28.10 10.28
CA SER A 106 23.62 28.33 11.71
C SER A 106 23.25 27.09 12.53
N ASP A 107 23.84 26.93 13.70
CA ASP A 107 23.54 25.75 14.53
C ASP A 107 22.08 25.76 15.01
N GLU A 108 21.48 26.93 15.23
CA GLU A 108 20.05 27.06 15.53
C GLU A 108 19.19 26.55 14.38
N GLN A 109 19.55 26.90 13.14
CA GLN A 109 18.85 26.39 11.95
C GLN A 109 19.01 24.88 11.82
N LYS A 110 20.23 24.34 12.04
CA LYS A 110 20.48 22.89 12.01
C LYS A 110 19.62 22.15 13.03
N MET A 111 19.53 22.65 14.27
CA MET A 111 18.72 22.01 15.31
C MET A 111 17.23 22.03 14.95
N GLN A 112 16.71 23.14 14.41
CA GLN A 112 15.33 23.18 13.92
C GLN A 112 15.10 22.20 12.76
N LEU A 113 16.02 22.12 11.80
CA LEU A 113 15.91 21.22 10.67
C LEU A 113 15.99 19.75 11.10
N LEU A 114 16.82 19.43 12.09
CA LEU A 114 16.89 18.09 12.68
C LEU A 114 15.53 17.64 13.21
N ASP A 115 14.85 18.47 13.99
CA ASP A 115 13.54 18.14 14.55
C ASP A 115 12.47 17.97 13.46
N ILE A 116 12.52 18.81 12.42
CA ILE A 116 11.64 18.70 11.26
C ILE A 116 11.89 17.40 10.49
N ALA A 117 13.15 17.00 10.30
CA ALA A 117 13.50 15.76 9.60
C ALA A 117 13.03 14.51 10.34
N LYS A 118 13.01 14.53 11.68
CA LYS A 118 12.45 13.44 12.50
C LYS A 118 10.94 13.30 12.31
N ALA A 119 10.24 14.39 11.98
CA ALA A 119 8.78 14.44 11.90
C ALA A 119 8.20 14.17 10.50
N CYS A 120 9.02 13.79 9.52
CA CYS A 120 8.55 13.54 8.15
C CYS A 120 7.53 12.37 8.10
N PRO A 121 6.56 12.38 7.16
CA PRO A 121 5.53 11.35 7.07
C PRO A 121 6.03 9.90 7.07
N ILE A 122 7.14 9.59 6.37
CA ILE A 122 7.68 8.23 6.33
C ILE A 122 8.31 7.84 7.67
N SER A 123 9.03 8.74 8.35
CA SER A 123 9.54 8.48 9.71
C SER A 123 8.41 8.12 10.68
N LYS A 124 7.28 8.84 10.61
CA LYS A 124 6.11 8.54 11.45
C LYS A 124 5.50 7.16 11.19
N ILE A 125 5.54 6.69 9.94
CA ILE A 125 5.07 5.33 9.59
C ILE A 125 6.03 4.28 10.17
N LEU A 126 7.34 4.47 9.99
CA LEU A 126 8.36 3.50 10.43
C LEU A 126 8.48 3.41 11.95
N GLN A 127 8.16 4.48 12.68
CA GLN A 127 8.18 4.53 14.15
C GLN A 127 6.84 4.13 14.79
N GLY A 128 5.80 3.90 13.98
CA GLY A 128 4.45 3.55 14.45
C GLY A 128 4.19 2.04 14.44
N GLU A 129 2.97 1.64 14.83
CA GLU A 129 2.50 0.26 14.67
C GLU A 129 2.18 -0.01 13.19
N LEU A 130 3.04 -0.77 12.53
CA LEU A 130 2.90 -1.13 11.11
C LEU A 130 2.44 -2.58 10.95
N LYS A 131 1.40 -2.80 10.14
CA LYS A 131 0.91 -4.14 9.76
C LYS A 131 0.91 -4.29 8.25
N VAL A 132 1.69 -5.24 7.74
CA VAL A 132 1.67 -5.65 6.34
C VAL A 132 0.74 -6.86 6.21
N ARG A 133 -0.27 -6.77 5.34
CA ARG A 133 -1.24 -7.85 5.08
C ARG A 133 -1.12 -8.30 3.64
N VAL A 134 -1.02 -9.61 3.44
CA VAL A 134 -0.88 -10.24 2.12
C VAL A 134 -2.11 -11.08 1.84
N PHE A 135 -2.58 -11.02 0.59
CA PHE A 135 -3.72 -11.76 0.10
C PHE A 135 -3.37 -12.37 -1.26
N VAL A 136 -3.98 -13.52 -1.59
CA VAL A 136 -3.81 -14.19 -2.86
C VAL A 136 -5.18 -14.42 -3.49
N TYR A 137 -5.30 -14.07 -4.76
CA TYR A 137 -6.50 -14.32 -5.53
C TYR A 137 -6.61 -15.82 -5.85
N ARG A 138 -7.81 -16.38 -5.75
CA ARG A 138 -8.08 -17.78 -6.06
C ARG A 138 -9.22 -17.88 -7.05
N GLU A 139 -8.98 -18.65 -8.11
CA GLU A 139 -9.97 -19.07 -9.09
C GLU A 139 -10.27 -20.56 -8.94
N GLY A 140 -11.36 -21.00 -9.56
CA GLY A 140 -11.81 -22.39 -9.55
C GLY A 140 -13.04 -22.65 -8.68
N ASP A 141 -13.39 -23.92 -8.62
CA ASP A 141 -14.57 -24.43 -7.94
C ASP A 141 -14.37 -24.42 -6.42
N ALA A 142 -15.38 -23.93 -5.72
CA ALA A 142 -15.48 -23.96 -4.27
C ALA A 142 -16.94 -23.96 -3.88
N LYS A 143 -17.24 -24.43 -2.66
CA LYS A 143 -18.59 -24.34 -2.13
C LYS A 143 -19.03 -22.89 -2.13
N THR A 144 -20.14 -22.62 -2.80
CA THR A 144 -20.64 -21.26 -3.00
C THR A 144 -21.98 -21.08 -2.29
N ILE A 145 -22.09 -19.98 -1.55
CA ILE A 145 -23.33 -19.54 -0.92
C ILE A 145 -23.88 -18.37 -1.74
N LYS A 146 -25.11 -18.52 -2.23
CA LYS A 146 -25.79 -17.55 -3.10
C LYS A 146 -26.67 -16.60 -2.28
N TYR A 147 -26.54 -15.31 -2.55
CA TYR A 147 -27.41 -14.24 -2.05
C TYR A 147 -27.93 -13.46 -3.26
N ALA A 148 -29.24 -13.43 -3.49
CA ALA A 148 -29.80 -12.81 -4.69
C ALA A 148 -31.00 -11.91 -4.35
N ASN A 149 -31.21 -10.88 -5.16
CA ASN A 149 -32.46 -10.12 -5.28
C ASN A 149 -32.91 -10.14 -6.76
N GLU A 150 -33.81 -9.24 -7.18
CA GLU A 150 -34.29 -9.17 -8.56
C GLU A 150 -33.19 -8.76 -9.55
N GLU A 151 -32.29 -7.85 -9.17
CA GLU A 151 -31.30 -7.25 -10.08
C GLU A 151 -29.95 -7.99 -10.11
N VAL A 152 -29.51 -8.54 -8.96
CA VAL A 152 -28.15 -9.04 -8.77
C VAL A 152 -28.09 -10.31 -7.93
N THR A 153 -27.05 -11.09 -8.18
CA THR A 153 -26.64 -12.24 -7.39
C THR A 153 -25.20 -12.04 -6.89
N VAL A 154 -25.01 -12.15 -5.57
CA VAL A 154 -23.69 -12.22 -4.94
C VAL A 154 -23.39 -13.66 -4.56
N LEU A 155 -22.29 -14.18 -5.08
CA LEU A 155 -21.75 -15.47 -4.71
C LEU A 155 -20.63 -15.28 -3.69
N TRP A 156 -20.70 -16.00 -2.58
CA TRP A 156 -19.63 -16.05 -1.60
C TRP A 156 -19.02 -17.45 -1.54
N LYS A 157 -17.69 -17.52 -1.68
CA LYS A 157 -16.86 -18.72 -1.53
C LYS A 157 -16.13 -18.64 -0.18
N PRO A 158 -16.65 -19.24 0.91
CA PRO A 158 -16.05 -19.12 2.25
C PRO A 158 -14.61 -19.60 2.29
N GLU A 159 -14.32 -20.68 1.57
CA GLU A 159 -12.99 -21.30 1.47
C GLU A 159 -11.92 -20.37 0.89
N PHE A 160 -12.33 -19.38 0.09
CA PHE A 160 -11.42 -18.40 -0.52
C PHE A 160 -11.31 -17.13 0.33
N CYS A 161 -12.12 -16.98 1.39
CA CYS A 161 -12.16 -15.75 2.19
C CYS A 161 -10.91 -15.63 3.08
N GLN A 162 -10.05 -14.66 2.78
CA GLN A 162 -8.88 -14.34 3.61
C GLN A 162 -9.12 -13.16 4.57
N HIS A 163 -10.39 -12.84 4.85
CA HIS A 163 -10.78 -11.82 5.81
C HIS A 163 -10.05 -10.47 5.64
N SER A 164 -9.95 -9.99 4.39
CA SER A 164 -9.35 -8.67 4.10
C SER A 164 -10.06 -7.48 4.76
N THR A 165 -11.29 -7.72 5.24
CA THR A 165 -12.25 -6.79 5.85
C THR A 165 -12.75 -5.67 4.94
N ARG A 166 -12.27 -5.62 3.68
CA ARG A 166 -12.65 -4.56 2.71
C ARG A 166 -14.15 -4.47 2.48
N CYS A 167 -14.84 -5.62 2.41
CA CYS A 167 -16.28 -5.70 2.18
C CYS A 167 -17.09 -4.97 3.27
N TRP A 168 -17.08 -5.48 4.50
CA TRP A 168 -17.95 -4.97 5.57
C TRP A 168 -17.48 -3.65 6.17
N THR A 169 -16.18 -3.35 6.16
CA THR A 169 -15.69 -2.06 6.69
C THR A 169 -15.93 -0.88 5.75
N GLN A 170 -16.20 -1.13 4.47
CA GLN A 170 -16.47 -0.09 3.47
C GLN A 170 -17.93 -0.06 3.04
N MET A 171 -18.69 -1.15 3.26
CA MET A 171 -20.11 -1.25 2.90
C MET A 171 -20.91 -2.06 3.93
N PRO A 172 -21.01 -1.56 5.19
CA PRO A 172 -21.66 -2.28 6.29
C PRO A 172 -23.18 -2.47 6.10
N GLN A 173 -23.80 -1.69 5.22
CA GLN A 173 -25.22 -1.84 4.89
C GLN A 173 -25.52 -3.07 4.03
N VAL A 174 -24.53 -3.61 3.31
CA VAL A 174 -24.62 -4.85 2.52
C VAL A 174 -24.01 -6.03 3.28
N PHE A 175 -22.77 -5.87 3.77
CA PHE A 175 -22.02 -6.96 4.40
C PHE A 175 -22.05 -6.82 5.92
N LYS A 176 -22.77 -7.72 6.59
CA LYS A 176 -23.10 -7.72 8.02
C LYS A 176 -22.58 -9.00 8.70
N PRO A 177 -21.27 -9.12 9.02
CA PRO A 177 -20.64 -10.37 9.49
C PRO A 177 -21.25 -10.98 10.76
N SER A 178 -21.95 -10.18 11.58
CA SER A 178 -22.64 -10.64 12.78
C SER A 178 -23.96 -11.36 12.51
N LEU A 179 -24.46 -11.35 11.27
CA LEU A 179 -25.73 -11.98 10.90
C LEU A 179 -25.51 -13.34 10.23
N ARG A 180 -26.47 -14.26 10.42
CA ARG A 180 -26.46 -15.56 9.72
C ARG A 180 -26.53 -15.40 8.19
N LYS A 181 -27.40 -14.49 7.71
CA LYS A 181 -27.41 -14.02 6.32
C LYS A 181 -26.61 -12.72 6.25
N TRP A 182 -25.29 -12.86 6.19
CA TRP A 182 -24.38 -11.72 6.31
C TRP A 182 -24.23 -10.87 5.04
N ILE A 183 -24.84 -11.26 3.92
CA ILE A 183 -24.84 -10.46 2.68
C ILE A 183 -26.28 -10.10 2.34
N ASP A 184 -26.52 -8.81 2.14
CA ASP A 184 -27.79 -8.21 1.78
C ASP A 184 -27.67 -7.47 0.44
N PRO A 185 -27.96 -8.14 -0.71
CA PRO A 185 -27.80 -7.55 -2.04
C PRO A 185 -28.65 -6.30 -2.28
N GLY A 186 -29.71 -6.06 -1.49
CA GLY A 186 -30.55 -4.86 -1.57
C GLY A 186 -29.99 -3.65 -0.81
N GLY A 187 -28.88 -3.81 -0.08
CA GLY A 187 -28.31 -2.73 0.74
C GLY A 187 -27.62 -1.61 -0.07
N ALA A 188 -27.39 -1.78 -1.37
CA ALA A 188 -26.78 -0.80 -2.26
C ALA A 188 -27.22 -1.00 -3.71
N SER A 189 -26.96 -0.02 -4.58
CA SER A 189 -27.15 -0.20 -6.03
C SER A 189 -26.20 -1.27 -6.59
N ALA A 190 -26.62 -1.94 -7.66
CA ALA A 190 -25.81 -2.94 -8.36
C ALA A 190 -24.40 -2.43 -8.70
N GLU A 191 -24.29 -1.21 -9.23
CA GLU A 191 -23.01 -0.59 -9.59
C GLU A 191 -22.08 -0.46 -8.38
N LYS A 192 -22.58 0.05 -7.24
CA LYS A 192 -21.77 0.19 -6.02
C LYS A 192 -21.35 -1.16 -5.47
N LEU A 193 -22.25 -2.14 -5.53
CA LEU A 193 -22.00 -3.50 -5.06
C LEU A 193 -20.93 -4.21 -5.89
N GLU A 194 -21.00 -4.11 -7.22
CA GLU A 194 -19.99 -4.62 -8.15
C GLU A 194 -18.61 -4.01 -7.86
N GLN A 195 -18.53 -2.68 -7.76
CA GLN A 195 -17.29 -1.97 -7.42
C GLN A 195 -16.71 -2.39 -6.06
N GLN A 196 -17.57 -2.71 -5.09
CA GLN A 196 -17.13 -3.17 -3.77
C GLN A 196 -16.66 -4.62 -3.78
N ILE A 197 -17.34 -5.50 -4.52
CA ILE A 197 -16.95 -6.90 -4.69
C ILE A 197 -15.64 -7.03 -5.45
N ALA A 198 -15.42 -6.20 -6.49
CA ALA A 198 -14.17 -6.14 -7.24
C ALA A 198 -12.94 -5.82 -6.37
N LYS A 199 -13.14 -5.21 -5.18
CA LYS A 199 -12.06 -4.96 -4.21
C LYS A 199 -11.67 -6.20 -3.39
N CYS A 200 -12.40 -7.31 -3.49
CA CYS A 200 -12.08 -8.56 -2.81
C CYS A 200 -10.78 -9.14 -3.37
N PRO A 201 -9.68 -9.16 -2.59
CA PRO A 201 -8.38 -9.56 -3.11
C PRO A 201 -8.24 -11.07 -3.31
N SER A 202 -9.17 -11.87 -2.77
CA SER A 202 -9.03 -13.32 -2.70
C SER A 202 -9.95 -14.10 -3.62
N GLY A 203 -10.81 -13.42 -4.40
CA GLY A 203 -11.81 -14.10 -5.24
C GLY A 203 -12.97 -14.72 -4.46
N ALA A 204 -13.09 -14.42 -3.15
CA ALA A 204 -14.13 -14.97 -2.30
C ALA A 204 -15.53 -14.41 -2.59
N LEU A 205 -15.62 -13.25 -3.24
CA LEU A 205 -16.88 -12.63 -3.61
C LEU A 205 -16.92 -12.51 -5.13
N VAL A 206 -18.04 -12.92 -5.73
CA VAL A 206 -18.29 -12.79 -7.16
C VAL A 206 -19.64 -12.10 -7.34
N PHE A 207 -19.67 -11.13 -8.24
CA PHE A 207 -20.86 -10.38 -8.62
C PHE A 207 -21.42 -10.95 -9.92
N ILE A 208 -22.72 -11.16 -9.98
CA ILE A 208 -23.45 -11.58 -11.17
C ILE A 208 -24.65 -10.64 -11.32
N LYS A 209 -24.81 -10.03 -12.49
CA LYS A 209 -26.02 -9.28 -12.84
C LYS A 209 -27.08 -10.27 -13.32
N ASN A 210 -28.28 -10.20 -12.77
CA ASN A 210 -29.38 -11.03 -13.22
C ASN A 210 -29.93 -10.47 -14.54
N GLU A 211 -30.33 -11.35 -15.46
CA GLU A 211 -31.11 -10.93 -16.61
C GLU A 211 -32.53 -10.58 -16.16
N PRO A 212 -33.15 -9.53 -16.73
CA PRO A 212 -34.57 -9.30 -16.48
C PRO A 212 -35.33 -10.53 -16.94
N GLU A 213 -36.14 -11.12 -16.06
CA GLU A 213 -37.06 -12.18 -16.47
C GLU A 213 -37.92 -11.62 -17.62
N ASN A 214 -37.68 -12.09 -18.84
CA ASN A 214 -38.61 -11.93 -19.94
C ASN A 214 -39.90 -12.58 -19.45
N LYS A 215 -40.85 -11.74 -19.00
CA LYS A 215 -42.24 -12.13 -18.82
C LYS A 215 -42.73 -12.59 -20.18
N THR A 216 -42.57 -13.88 -20.43
CA THR A 216 -43.16 -14.56 -21.58
C THR A 216 -44.66 -14.56 -21.27
N GLN A 217 -45.41 -13.79 -22.05
CA GLN A 217 -46.87 -13.75 -22.02
C GLN A 217 -47.46 -15.12 -22.31
#